data_AF-A0A6J4JAJ6-F1
#
_entry.id   AF-A0A6J4JAJ6-F1
#
_cell.length_a   1.000
_cell.length_b   1.000
_cell.length_c   1.000
_cell.angle_alpha   90.00
_cell.angle_beta   90.00
_cell.angle_gamma   90.00
#
_symmetry.space_group_name_H-M   'P 1'
#
loop_
_entity.id
_entity.type
_entity.pdbx_description
1 polymer ?
#
loop_
_entity_poly.entity_id
_entity_poly.type
_entity_poly.pdbx_seq_one_letter_code
_entity_poly.pdbx_strand_id
1 'polypeptide(L)'
;MPPTRPTTEDLLVEGLAATAVVLAERDEWDTDALRYLREMTAQVGGRTPEVFRTAAAAVTGMPLPPVESVEETERAEPMRRMLGVPSVEDRLTSALKGREWLLRLAEEHEEAI
;
A
#
# COMPACT_ATOMS: atom_id res chain seq x y z
N MET A 1 15.56 -10.34 23.60
CA MET A 1 16.02 -9.20 22.77
C MET A 1 14.90 -8.18 22.79
N PRO A 2 15.08 -6.95 23.29
CA PRO A 2 14.03 -5.93 23.21
C PRO A 2 13.79 -5.59 21.73
N PRO A 3 12.54 -5.29 21.31
CA PRO A 3 12.29 -4.83 19.96
C PRO A 3 13.02 -3.50 19.75
N THR A 4 13.86 -3.44 18.72
CA THR A 4 14.44 -2.20 18.23
C THR A 4 13.32 -1.27 17.81
N ARG A 5 13.34 -0.02 18.29
CA ARG A 5 12.35 0.98 17.86
C ARG A 5 12.50 1.20 16.35
N PRO A 6 11.39 1.27 15.60
CA PRO A 6 11.45 1.56 14.17
C PRO A 6 12.08 2.93 13.95
N THR A 7 12.88 3.05 12.90
CA THR A 7 13.43 4.34 12.49
C THR A 7 12.34 5.20 11.84
N THR A 8 12.60 6.51 11.71
CA THR A 8 11.69 7.41 10.99
C THR A 8 11.49 6.98 9.54
N GLU A 9 12.52 6.41 8.91
CA GLU A 9 12.45 5.89 7.55
C GLU A 9 11.59 4.63 7.44
N ASP A 10 11.67 3.72 8.43
CA ASP A 10 10.80 2.55 8.48
C ASP A 10 9.32 2.96 8.56
N LEU A 11 9.02 3.95 9.41
CA LEU A 11 7.66 4.49 9.56
C LEU A 11 7.16 5.18 8.29
N LEU A 12 8.05 5.84 7.55
CA LEU A 12 7.73 6.43 6.26
C LEU A 12 7.39 5.38 5.21
N VAL A 13 8.23 4.35 5.11
CA VAL A 13 8.05 3.24 4.19
C VAL A 13 6.73 2.53 4.46
N GLU A 14 6.45 2.20 5.73
CA GLU A 14 5.18 1.59 6.14
C GLU A 14 3.99 2.50 5.85
N GLY A 15 4.10 3.79 6.16
CA GLY A 15 3.06 4.78 5.90
C GLY A 15 2.77 4.96 4.40
N LEU A 16 3.79 5.02 3.56
CA LEU A 16 3.66 5.08 2.10
C LEU A 16 2.98 3.82 1.56
N ALA A 17 3.43 2.64 1.98
CA ALA A 17 2.86 1.36 1.56
C ALA A 17 1.37 1.29 1.90
N ALA A 18 1.01 1.57 3.16
CA ALA A 18 -0.38 1.55 3.59
C ALA A 18 -1.24 2.57 2.86
N THR A 19 -0.74 3.80 2.69
CA THR A 19 -1.45 4.86 1.98
C THR A 19 -1.71 4.48 0.52
N ALA A 20 -0.71 3.93 -0.18
CA ALA A 20 -0.86 3.53 -1.57
C ALA A 20 -1.93 2.44 -1.74
N VAL A 21 -1.98 1.47 -0.82
CA VAL A 21 -3.04 0.44 -0.82
C VAL A 21 -4.41 1.04 -0.58
N VAL A 22 -4.56 1.94 0.41
CA VAL A 22 -5.85 2.59 0.71
C VAL A 22 -6.35 3.44 -0.46
N LEU A 23 -5.44 4.16 -1.14
CA LEU A 23 -5.82 4.93 -2.34
C LEU A 23 -6.22 4.00 -3.49
N ALA A 24 -5.56 2.86 -3.63
CA ALA A 24 -5.91 1.84 -4.62
C ALA A 24 -7.26 1.17 -4.33
N GLU A 25 -7.61 0.93 -3.06
CA GLU A 25 -8.93 0.40 -2.64
C GLU A 25 -10.08 1.31 -3.06
N ARG A 26 -9.82 2.62 -3.14
CA ARG A 26 -10.81 3.62 -3.54
C ARG A 26 -10.94 3.76 -5.06
N ASP A 27 -10.13 3.02 -5.82
CA ASP A 27 -9.95 3.14 -7.27
C ASP A 27 -9.60 4.58 -7.72
N GLU A 28 -9.09 5.39 -6.79
CA GLU A 28 -8.75 6.80 -7.01
C GLU A 28 -7.37 6.90 -7.64
N TRP A 29 -7.20 6.36 -8.87
CA TRP A 29 -6.07 6.78 -9.71
C TRP A 29 -6.35 8.19 -10.25
N ASP A 30 -6.47 9.14 -9.34
CA ASP A 30 -6.54 10.54 -9.65
C ASP A 30 -5.12 11.12 -9.54
N THR A 31 -4.84 12.14 -10.34
CA THR A 31 -3.64 12.96 -10.23
C THR A 31 -3.43 13.43 -8.78
N ASP A 32 -4.52 13.56 -8.03
CA ASP A 32 -4.54 13.89 -6.60
C ASP A 32 -3.95 12.81 -5.69
N ALA A 33 -4.17 11.51 -5.96
CA ALA A 33 -3.58 10.42 -5.17
C ALA A 33 -2.06 10.35 -5.35
N LEU A 34 -1.58 10.51 -6.60
CA LEU A 34 -0.16 10.57 -6.92
C LEU A 34 0.50 11.81 -6.32
N ARG A 35 -0.17 12.97 -6.43
CA ARG A 35 0.26 14.21 -5.80
C ARG A 35 0.35 14.07 -4.28
N TYR A 36 -0.63 13.45 -3.65
CA TYR A 36 -0.65 13.20 -2.21
C TYR A 36 0.54 12.34 -1.77
N LEU A 37 0.81 11.23 -2.47
CA LEU A 37 1.96 10.39 -2.18
C LEU A 37 3.28 11.16 -2.29
N ARG A 38 3.45 11.97 -3.35
CA ARG A 38 4.65 12.82 -3.54
C ARG A 38 4.82 13.87 -2.46
N GLU A 39 3.74 14.57 -2.11
CA GLU A 39 3.74 15.60 -1.07
C GLU A 39 4.12 15.00 0.29
N MET A 40 3.57 13.83 0.63
CA MET A 40 3.88 13.11 1.85
C MET A 40 5.36 12.77 1.94
N THR A 41 5.96 12.18 0.89
CA THR A 41 7.40 11.84 0.91
C THR A 41 8.28 13.09 0.93
N ALA A 42 7.87 14.16 0.25
CA ALA A 42 8.61 15.42 0.20
C ALA A 42 8.63 16.16 1.56
N GLN A 43 7.55 16.08 2.34
CA GLN A 43 7.46 16.72 3.66
C GLN A 43 8.42 16.11 4.68
N VAL A 44 8.77 14.83 4.52
CA VAL A 44 9.65 14.11 5.46
C VAL A 44 11.08 13.98 4.92
N GLY A 45 11.40 14.69 3.83
CA GLY A 45 12.74 14.74 3.25
C GLY A 45 13.14 13.49 2.45
N GLY A 46 12.26 12.50 2.32
CA GLY A 46 12.49 11.25 1.59
C GLY A 46 12.27 11.38 0.09
N ARG A 47 13.01 12.26 -0.60
CA ARG A 47 12.84 12.45 -2.07
C ARG A 47 13.63 11.46 -2.91
N THR A 48 13.95 10.28 -2.40
CA THR A 48 14.70 9.30 -3.18
C THR A 48 13.76 8.28 -3.83
N PRO A 49 13.97 7.93 -5.11
CA PRO A 49 13.32 6.78 -5.75
C PRO A 49 13.39 5.49 -4.92
N GLU A 50 14.43 5.35 -4.10
CA GLU A 50 14.62 4.24 -3.17
C GLU A 50 13.51 4.14 -2.11
N VAL A 51 12.99 5.25 -1.57
CA VAL A 51 11.89 5.21 -0.59
C VAL A 51 10.63 4.61 -1.22
N PHE A 52 10.31 4.98 -2.45
CA PHE A 52 9.16 4.43 -3.18
C PHE A 52 9.35 2.94 -3.49
N ARG A 53 10.55 2.52 -3.91
CA ARG A 53 10.86 1.10 -4.14
C ARG A 53 10.79 0.27 -2.87
N THR A 54 11.29 0.79 -1.76
CA THR A 54 11.22 0.13 -0.45
C THR A 54 9.78 0.05 0.05
N ALA A 55 8.97 1.09 -0.13
CA ALA A 55 7.54 1.07 0.17
C ALA A 55 6.79 0.04 -0.69
N ALA A 56 7.10 -0.04 -2.00
CA ALA A 56 6.53 -1.04 -2.89
C ALA A 56 6.88 -2.48 -2.45
N ALA A 57 8.08 -2.69 -1.92
CA ALA A 57 8.46 -3.96 -1.31
C ALA A 57 7.71 -4.21 0.00
N ALA A 58 7.50 -3.19 0.83
CA ALA A 58 6.78 -3.32 2.10
C ALA A 58 5.30 -3.72 1.93
N VAL A 59 4.66 -3.39 0.80
CA VAL A 59 3.30 -3.83 0.49
C VAL A 59 3.16 -5.36 0.54
N THR A 60 4.19 -6.13 0.15
CA THR A 60 4.12 -7.60 0.17
C THR A 60 4.19 -8.18 1.58
N GLY A 61 4.69 -7.41 2.55
CA GLY A 61 4.75 -7.76 3.97
C GLY A 61 3.51 -7.33 4.75
N MET A 62 2.55 -6.65 4.12
CA MET A 62 1.35 -6.20 4.81
C MET A 62 0.50 -7.39 5.27
N PRO A 63 -0.08 -7.32 6.48
CA PRO A 63 -0.90 -8.41 7.00
C PRO A 63 -2.13 -8.60 6.12
N LEU A 64 -2.14 -9.68 5.33
CA LEU A 64 -3.35 -10.19 4.72
C LEU A 64 -4.22 -10.83 5.81
N PRO A 65 -5.56 -10.70 5.75
CA PRO A 65 -6.42 -11.44 6.66
C PRO A 65 -6.10 -12.94 6.56
N PRO A 66 -6.13 -13.69 7.67
CA PRO A 66 -5.91 -15.13 7.62
C PRO A 66 -6.90 -15.72 6.62
N VAL A 67 -6.38 -16.41 5.61
CA VAL A 67 -7.21 -17.18 4.69
C VAL A 67 -7.66 -18.42 5.46
N GLU A 68 -8.73 -18.25 6.23
CA GLU A 68 -9.64 -19.33 6.57
C GLU A 68 -10.04 -19.99 5.24
N SER A 69 -10.10 -21.32 5.23
CA SER A 69 -10.20 -22.17 4.03
C SER A 69 -11.08 -21.59 2.92
N VAL A 70 -10.83 -21.97 1.65
CA VAL A 70 -11.65 -21.50 0.51
C VAL A 70 -13.16 -21.60 0.82
N GLU A 71 -13.57 -22.69 1.48
CA GLU A 71 -14.94 -22.93 1.91
C GLU A 71 -15.46 -21.92 2.96
N GLU A 72 -14.64 -21.53 3.94
CA GLU A 72 -14.98 -20.50 4.93
C GLU A 72 -15.04 -19.11 4.31
N THR A 73 -14.13 -18.82 3.38
CA THR A 73 -14.13 -17.58 2.62
C THR A 73 -15.40 -17.45 1.79
N GLU A 74 -15.80 -18.49 1.06
CA GLU A 74 -17.04 -18.52 0.30
C GLU A 74 -18.29 -18.40 1.19
N ARG A 75 -18.27 -19.04 2.36
CA ARG A 75 -19.38 -18.99 3.33
C ARG A 75 -19.54 -17.60 3.95
N ALA A 76 -18.44 -16.90 4.21
CA ALA A 76 -18.45 -15.55 4.80
C ALA A 76 -18.76 -14.44 3.76
N GLU A 77 -18.62 -14.73 2.47
CA GLU A 77 -18.72 -13.76 1.39
C GLU A 77 -20.06 -12.99 1.34
N PRO A 78 -21.24 -13.62 1.50
CA PRO A 78 -22.51 -12.89 1.53
C PRO A 78 -22.58 -11.86 2.66
N MET A 79 -22.05 -12.22 3.84
CA MET A 79 -22.05 -11.37 5.01
C MET A 79 -21.02 -10.24 4.88
N ARG A 80 -19.86 -10.50 4.26
CA ARG A 80 -18.87 -9.47 3.91
C ARG A 80 -19.47 -8.44 2.95
N ARG A 81 -20.14 -8.90 1.89
CA ARG A 81 -20.83 -8.02 0.94
C ARG A 81 -21.89 -7.15 1.62
N MET A 82 -22.69 -7.75 2.50
CA MET A 82 -23.72 -7.02 3.27
C MET A 82 -23.11 -5.93 4.18
N LEU A 83 -21.93 -6.19 4.75
CA LEU A 83 -21.22 -5.27 5.64
C LEU A 83 -20.31 -4.28 4.91
N GLY A 84 -20.22 -4.34 3.57
CA GLY A 84 -19.29 -3.53 2.79
C GLY A 84 -17.81 -3.85 3.07
N VAL A 85 -17.51 -5.06 3.54
CA VAL A 85 -16.14 -5.50 3.81
C VAL A 85 -15.55 -6.02 2.50
N PRO A 86 -14.41 -5.49 2.03
CA PRO A 86 -13.78 -5.95 0.80
C PRO A 86 -13.33 -7.41 0.92
N SER A 87 -13.51 -8.16 -0.16
CA SER A 87 -13.10 -9.57 -0.24
C SER A 87 -11.58 -9.71 -0.18
N VAL A 88 -11.09 -10.95 0.00
CA VAL A 88 -9.65 -11.23 -0.03
C VAL A 88 -9.05 -10.88 -1.39
N GLU A 89 -9.80 -11.14 -2.46
CA GLU A 89 -9.41 -10.83 -3.84
C GLU A 89 -9.36 -9.32 -4.09
N ASP A 90 -10.33 -8.56 -3.59
CA ASP A 90 -10.34 -7.09 -3.71
C ASP A 90 -9.13 -6.46 -3.00
N ARG A 91 -8.82 -6.98 -1.80
CA ARG A 91 -7.65 -6.51 -1.03
C ARG A 91 -6.34 -6.86 -1.73
N LEU A 92 -6.21 -8.06 -2.28
CA LEU A 92 -5.03 -8.46 -3.05
C LEU A 92 -4.87 -7.57 -4.29
N THR A 93 -5.97 -7.32 -5.01
CA THR A 93 -5.98 -6.45 -6.19
C THR A 93 -5.56 -5.03 -5.83
N SER A 94 -6.10 -4.48 -4.73
CA SER A 94 -5.74 -3.16 -4.24
C SER A 94 -4.26 -3.08 -3.80
N ALA A 95 -3.75 -4.13 -3.16
CA ALA A 95 -2.34 -4.22 -2.78
C ALA A 95 -1.42 -4.24 -4.00
N LEU A 96 -1.71 -5.06 -5.01
CA LEU A 96 -0.94 -5.12 -6.25
C LEU A 96 -0.94 -3.78 -6.98
N LYS A 97 -2.10 -3.13 -7.04
CA LYS A 97 -2.28 -1.82 -7.66
C LYS A 97 -1.50 -0.74 -6.90
N GLY A 98 -1.63 -0.65 -5.58
CA GLY A 98 -0.86 0.29 -4.76
C GLY A 98 0.66 0.08 -4.88
N ARG A 99 1.11 -1.17 -5.02
CA ARG A 99 2.51 -1.49 -5.29
C ARG A 99 2.97 -0.99 -6.66
N GLU A 100 2.18 -1.21 -7.72
CA GLU A 100 2.48 -0.70 -9.07
C GLU A 100 2.62 0.83 -9.07
N TRP A 101 1.73 1.51 -8.37
CA TRP A 101 1.72 2.96 -8.25
C TRP A 101 3.01 3.51 -7.64
N LEU A 102 3.49 2.87 -6.57
CA LEU A 102 4.74 3.23 -5.92
C LEU A 102 5.96 3.00 -6.83
N LEU A 103 5.99 1.89 -7.59
CA LEU A 103 7.08 1.63 -8.54
C LEU A 103 7.12 2.68 -9.64
N ARG A 104 5.97 3.04 -10.20
CA ARG A 104 5.87 4.08 -11.22
C ARG A 104 6.30 5.45 -10.69
N LEU A 105 5.92 5.80 -9.46
CA LEU A 105 6.41 7.03 -8.81
C LEU A 105 7.94 7.02 -8.67
N ALA A 106 8.54 5.86 -8.40
CA ALA A 106 9.99 5.73 -8.32
C ALA A 106 10.64 6.01 -9.69
N GLU A 107 10.10 5.45 -10.77
CA GLU A 107 10.57 5.66 -12.14
C GLU A 107 10.45 7.13 -12.56
N GLU A 108 9.29 7.76 -12.32
CA GLU A 108 9.06 9.18 -12.63
C GLU A 108 10.01 10.11 -11.87
N HIS A 109 10.40 9.73 -10.64
CA HIS A 109 11.38 10.49 -9.85
C HIS A 109 12.83 10.27 -10.33
N GLU A 110 13.17 9.15 -10.96
CA GLU A 110 14.47 8.93 -11.60
C GLU A 110 14.62 9.77 -12.88
N GLU A 111 13.56 9.89 -13.68
CA GLU A 111 13.57 10.66 -14.93
C GLU A 111 13.64 12.19 -14.73
N ALA A 112 13.31 12.66 -13.52
CA ALA A 112 13.29 14.08 -13.17
C ALA A 112 14.62 14.63 -12.60
N ILE A 113 15.64 13.78 -12.46
CA ILE A 113 17.00 14.10 -11.95
C ILE A 113 17.98 14.17 -13.11
#